data_AF-A0A1V1TCE1-F1
#
_entry.id   AF-A0A1V1TCE1-F1
#
_cell.length_a   1.000
_cell.length_b   1.000
_cell.length_c   1.000
_cell.angle_alpha   90.00
_cell.angle_beta   90.00
_cell.angle_gamma   90.00
#
_symmetry.space_group_name_H-M   'P 1'
#
loop_
_entity.id
_entity.type
_entity.pdbx_description
1 polymer ?
#
loop_
_entity_poly.entity_id
_entity_poly.type
_entity_poly.pdbx_seq_one_letter_code
_entity_poly.pdbx_strand_id
1 'polypeptide(L)'
;MKLVTSVYALSLSGVALADCGVEGGTTVLANPNFAILDELEACTTIYGDILVDPEFVYLILQGPQEITGTIIAHDNSILKAVSLPDVRKLGGFSFVSPQIDGNVNFPEVTEIGFLEWKYITFRYEFDYFGWGAPKLTKVSNLNVESTDLSGLTTDDQNEDGSYTYDGLPYLETADNIRVVNNVRMNEIVLPGLKAVSGSVVVGNNIDVGGRTGGKRDGGNLLVSFPALESAGNVVVYDDEPYRGALEGKIDLPVLNHVFGDLNFTNIEKVTEINVPALTDIDGGLYILNNRGLFDLEFPELRRVDYVVIDGQDTDDGGFKTISFPALEEVGSFHVHSPAYVFDCSSLDHIREIASDFSCSNIKGPYNPDTPSSSSEVPRPLPSSSEPVPTSVSSPIADPFPTSEPSNTAATTAAGQTGQTDQTSVPAATTVTEVPEPTRNPDATEDTGPSPTDENAPNTSESSPATSGASTLKPPFARIALLFKLLRS
;
A
#
# COMPACT_ATOMS: atom_id res chain seq x y z
N MET A 1 22.88 -13.41 -20.29
CA MET A 1 23.73 -12.60 -19.41
C MET A 1 25.20 -12.78 -19.79
N LYS A 2 25.97 -11.69 -19.92
CA LYS A 2 27.44 -11.72 -19.90
C LYS A 2 27.87 -10.78 -18.77
N LEU A 3 28.59 -11.28 -17.77
CA LEU A 3 29.36 -10.39 -16.90
C LEU A 3 30.44 -9.73 -17.77
N VAL A 4 30.52 -8.40 -17.72
CA VAL A 4 31.65 -7.64 -18.23
C VAL A 4 32.44 -7.16 -17.01
N THR A 5 33.33 -8.01 -16.52
CA THR A 5 34.26 -7.67 -15.44
C THR A 5 35.33 -6.73 -15.98
N SER A 6 35.05 -5.42 -15.89
CA SER A 6 35.93 -4.33 -16.31
C SER A 6 37.13 -4.18 -15.36
N VAL A 7 38.11 -5.08 -15.49
CA VAL A 7 39.40 -4.96 -14.79
C VAL A 7 40.26 -3.91 -15.49
N TYR A 8 40.15 -2.65 -15.08
CA TYR A 8 41.04 -1.59 -15.53
C TYR A 8 42.34 -1.58 -14.73
N ALA A 9 43.47 -1.64 -15.46
CA ALA A 9 44.80 -1.39 -14.92
C ALA A 9 45.41 -0.20 -15.68
N LEU A 10 45.57 0.93 -14.99
CA LEU A 10 46.23 2.13 -15.51
C LEU A 10 47.24 2.69 -14.50
N SER A 11 48.33 3.26 -15.00
CA SER A 11 49.52 3.55 -14.19
C SER A 11 49.92 5.03 -14.17
N LEU A 12 50.00 5.57 -12.96
CA LEU A 12 50.72 6.78 -12.53
C LEU A 12 50.34 8.16 -13.11
N SER A 13 50.24 9.12 -12.18
CA SER A 13 50.51 10.56 -12.37
C SER A 13 49.59 11.37 -13.30
N GLY A 14 48.29 11.26 -13.06
CA GLY A 14 47.34 12.38 -13.21
C GLY A 14 46.72 12.72 -11.86
N VAL A 15 45.93 13.80 -11.78
CA VAL A 15 44.93 13.90 -10.69
C VAL A 15 43.95 12.76 -10.91
N ALA A 16 43.71 11.93 -9.90
CA ALA A 16 42.65 10.92 -9.96
C ALA A 16 41.31 11.67 -10.04
N LEU A 17 40.71 11.67 -11.23
CA LEU A 17 39.30 11.98 -11.37
C LEU A 17 38.56 10.77 -10.80
N ALA A 18 37.62 11.01 -9.89
CA ALA A 18 36.73 9.97 -9.40
C ALA A 18 35.99 9.31 -10.57
N ASP A 19 35.89 7.99 -10.56
CA ASP A 19 35.04 7.27 -11.51
C ASP A 19 33.59 7.36 -11.03
N CYS A 20 32.92 8.45 -11.42
CA CYS A 20 31.53 8.70 -11.10
C CYS A 20 30.55 7.80 -11.88
N GLY A 21 31.02 6.71 -12.49
CA GLY A 21 30.23 5.80 -13.29
C GLY A 21 29.94 6.33 -14.70
N VAL A 22 29.04 5.63 -15.40
CA VAL A 22 28.62 5.93 -16.78
C VAL A 22 27.11 5.74 -16.92
N GLU A 23 26.49 6.49 -17.83
CA GLU A 23 25.04 6.38 -18.11
C GLU A 23 24.67 4.93 -18.47
N GLY A 24 23.73 4.34 -17.72
CA GLY A 24 23.32 2.94 -17.89
C GLY A 24 24.38 1.90 -17.44
N GLY A 25 25.42 2.32 -16.73
CA GLY A 25 26.36 1.42 -16.05
C GLY A 25 25.82 0.92 -14.69
N THR A 26 26.60 0.04 -14.05
CA THR A 26 26.34 -0.42 -12.68
C THR A 26 27.64 -0.46 -11.90
N THR A 27 27.71 0.29 -10.80
CA THR A 27 28.81 0.27 -9.83
C THR A 27 28.48 -0.72 -8.72
N VAL A 28 29.45 -1.53 -8.28
CA VAL A 28 29.23 -2.60 -7.28
C VAL A 28 29.99 -2.31 -5.99
N LEU A 29 29.25 -2.15 -4.89
CA LEU A 29 29.78 -1.90 -3.55
C LEU A 29 30.05 -3.24 -2.83
N ALA A 30 31.13 -3.91 -3.22
CA ALA A 30 31.54 -5.20 -2.64
C ALA A 30 32.31 -5.04 -1.31
N ASN A 31 32.01 -5.89 -0.32
CA ASN A 31 32.81 -6.00 0.91
C ASN A 31 34.17 -6.68 0.61
N PRO A 32 35.33 -6.22 1.13
CA PRO A 32 35.61 -5.04 1.96
C PRO A 32 36.15 -3.85 1.15
N ASN A 33 35.73 -3.68 -0.12
CA ASN A 33 36.26 -2.66 -1.03
C ASN A 33 35.65 -1.27 -0.79
N PHE A 34 35.70 -0.79 0.46
CA PHE A 34 35.15 0.52 0.87
C PHE A 34 35.80 1.70 0.14
N ALA A 35 36.99 1.53 -0.45
CA ALA A 35 37.68 2.58 -1.21
C ALA A 35 36.88 3.14 -2.40
N ILE A 36 35.91 2.39 -2.93
CA ILE A 36 35.01 2.91 -3.98
C ILE A 36 33.99 3.94 -3.42
N LEU A 37 33.73 3.93 -2.10
CA LEU A 37 32.95 5.01 -1.47
C LEU A 37 33.75 6.32 -1.52
N ASP A 38 35.04 6.32 -1.12
CA ASP A 38 35.92 7.51 -1.18
C ASP A 38 35.96 8.13 -2.60
N GLU A 39 35.87 7.30 -3.65
CA GLU A 39 35.77 7.76 -5.04
C GLU A 39 34.39 8.36 -5.34
N LEU A 40 33.30 7.67 -4.98
CA LEU A 40 31.93 8.16 -5.20
C LEU A 40 31.59 9.42 -4.37
N GLU A 41 32.14 9.58 -3.16
CA GLU A 41 31.95 10.77 -2.31
C GLU A 41 32.54 12.05 -2.93
N ALA A 42 33.53 11.91 -3.82
CA ALA A 42 34.11 13.03 -4.57
C ALA A 42 33.26 13.45 -5.79
N CYS A 43 32.17 12.75 -6.10
CA CYS A 43 31.28 13.02 -7.24
C CYS A 43 30.10 13.92 -6.85
N THR A 44 29.80 14.95 -7.65
CA THR A 44 28.54 15.71 -7.52
C THR A 44 27.34 14.96 -8.07
N THR A 45 27.56 14.17 -9.12
CA THR A 45 26.55 13.34 -9.80
C THR A 45 27.16 11.97 -10.05
N ILE A 46 26.46 10.89 -9.68
CA ILE A 46 26.84 9.51 -9.99
C ILE A 46 25.95 9.01 -11.14
N TYR A 47 26.57 8.37 -12.13
CA TYR A 47 25.92 7.89 -13.33
C TYR A 47 25.75 6.37 -13.32
N GLY A 48 24.51 5.92 -13.53
CA GLY A 48 24.15 4.50 -13.51
C GLY A 48 23.70 4.00 -12.14
N ASP A 49 23.48 2.69 -12.05
CA ASP A 49 22.99 2.00 -10.86
C ASP A 49 24.10 1.74 -9.84
N ILE A 50 23.74 1.59 -8.57
CA ILE A 50 24.64 1.21 -7.47
C ILE A 50 24.12 -0.09 -6.85
N LEU A 51 24.79 -1.21 -7.14
CA LEU A 51 24.49 -2.50 -6.52
C LEU A 51 25.23 -2.62 -5.18
N VAL A 52 24.47 -2.76 -4.10
CA VAL A 52 24.96 -3.02 -2.75
C VAL A 52 25.12 -4.53 -2.57
N ASP A 53 26.30 -4.97 -2.16
CA ASP A 53 26.56 -6.39 -1.89
C ASP A 53 25.79 -6.87 -0.65
N PRO A 54 25.27 -8.12 -0.59
CA PRO A 54 24.60 -8.65 0.59
C PRO A 54 25.40 -8.58 1.90
N GLU A 55 26.73 -8.57 1.83
CA GLU A 55 27.63 -8.43 2.98
C GLU A 55 27.90 -6.98 3.42
N PHE A 56 27.23 -5.98 2.83
CA PHE A 56 27.34 -4.58 3.26
C PHE A 56 26.49 -4.29 4.52
N VAL A 57 27.11 -3.70 5.55
CA VAL A 57 26.45 -3.43 6.86
C VAL A 57 25.93 -2.00 6.98
N TYR A 58 26.63 -1.02 6.39
CA TYR A 58 26.20 0.38 6.39
C TYR A 58 26.55 1.02 5.05
N LEU A 59 25.55 1.54 4.32
CA LEU A 59 25.77 2.39 3.16
C LEU A 59 25.56 3.85 3.58
N ILE A 60 26.65 4.57 3.81
CA ILE A 60 26.63 6.02 4.03
C ILE A 60 27.47 6.62 2.89
N LEU A 61 26.89 7.59 2.16
CA LEU A 61 27.53 8.18 0.99
C LEU A 61 27.28 9.70 0.96
N GLN A 62 28.30 10.48 1.34
CA GLN A 62 28.25 11.94 1.46
C GLN A 62 28.85 12.62 0.23
N GLY A 63 28.33 13.79 -0.16
CA GLY A 63 28.83 14.55 -1.32
C GLY A 63 27.94 14.56 -2.57
N PRO A 64 27.52 13.39 -3.12
CA PRO A 64 26.62 13.33 -4.27
C PRO A 64 25.30 14.06 -4.05
N GLN A 65 24.93 14.90 -5.02
CA GLN A 65 23.66 15.63 -5.03
C GLN A 65 22.63 14.96 -5.96
N GLU A 66 23.08 14.10 -6.86
CA GLU A 66 22.27 13.35 -7.81
C GLU A 66 22.86 11.98 -8.09
N ILE A 67 22.02 10.95 -8.14
CA ILE A 67 22.38 9.59 -8.55
C ILE A 67 21.39 9.22 -9.65
N THR A 68 21.85 9.02 -10.89
CA THR A 68 20.93 8.94 -12.04
C THR A 68 20.28 7.57 -12.23
N GLY A 69 20.87 6.50 -11.67
CA GLY A 69 20.30 5.16 -11.63
C GLY A 69 19.75 4.78 -10.26
N THR A 70 19.57 3.48 -10.08
CA THR A 70 18.94 2.85 -8.92
C THR A 70 19.99 2.37 -7.91
N ILE A 71 19.82 2.70 -6.63
CA ILE A 71 20.49 1.97 -5.55
C ILE A 71 19.70 0.67 -5.33
N ILE A 72 20.36 -0.44 -5.62
CA ILE A 72 19.80 -1.80 -5.59
C ILE A 72 20.44 -2.52 -4.39
N ALA A 73 19.64 -2.84 -3.39
CA ALA A 73 20.10 -3.58 -2.21
C ALA A 73 19.12 -4.74 -1.94
N HIS A 74 19.51 -5.92 -2.44
CA HIS A 74 18.69 -7.12 -2.53
C HIS A 74 19.31 -8.25 -1.70
N ASP A 75 18.48 -9.04 -1.01
CA ASP A 75 18.89 -10.13 -0.10
C ASP A 75 19.89 -9.69 1.02
N ASN A 76 19.93 -8.38 1.31
CA ASN A 76 20.80 -7.76 2.31
C ASN A 76 20.39 -8.16 3.74
N SER A 77 20.91 -9.30 4.20
CA SER A 77 20.58 -9.90 5.50
C SER A 77 21.31 -9.28 6.72
N ILE A 78 22.27 -8.38 6.49
CA ILE A 78 23.05 -7.72 7.57
C ILE A 78 23.16 -6.20 7.43
N LEU A 79 22.43 -5.59 6.49
CA LEU A 79 22.42 -4.14 6.29
C LEU A 79 21.65 -3.47 7.45
N LYS A 80 22.23 -2.42 8.03
CA LYS A 80 21.74 -1.73 9.23
C LYS A 80 21.43 -0.26 9.02
N ALA A 81 22.03 0.38 8.03
CA ALA A 81 21.57 1.68 7.57
C ALA A 81 21.86 1.95 6.09
N VAL A 82 21.02 2.77 5.47
CA VAL A 82 21.33 3.47 4.22
C VAL A 82 21.13 4.97 4.45
N SER A 83 22.13 5.81 4.17
CA SER A 83 22.01 7.25 4.30
C SER A 83 22.68 8.02 3.17
N LEU A 84 21.91 8.95 2.61
CA LEU A 84 22.28 9.79 1.47
C LEU A 84 22.08 11.27 1.84
N PRO A 85 22.92 11.85 2.71
CA PRO A 85 22.67 13.16 3.31
C PRO A 85 22.61 14.32 2.32
N ASP A 86 23.35 14.27 1.20
CA ASP A 86 23.44 15.38 0.24
C ASP A 86 22.58 15.18 -1.03
N VAL A 87 22.08 13.95 -1.26
CA VAL A 87 21.36 13.60 -2.49
C VAL A 87 20.00 14.28 -2.52
N ARG A 88 19.68 14.93 -3.64
CA ARG A 88 18.40 15.59 -3.91
C ARG A 88 17.54 14.86 -4.93
N LYS A 89 18.18 14.15 -5.86
CA LYS A 89 17.56 13.40 -6.95
C LYS A 89 18.14 11.98 -7.00
N LEU A 90 17.28 10.99 -7.10
CA LEU A 90 17.67 9.58 -7.14
C LEU A 90 16.89 8.84 -8.24
N GLY A 91 17.58 8.19 -9.17
CA GLY A 91 16.95 7.39 -10.23
C GLY A 91 16.08 6.28 -9.65
N GLY A 92 16.55 5.62 -8.59
CA GLY A 92 15.69 4.82 -7.74
C GLY A 92 16.34 4.27 -6.47
N PHE A 93 15.50 3.67 -5.62
CA PHE A 93 15.88 2.85 -4.47
C PHE A 93 15.03 1.58 -4.52
N SER A 94 15.64 0.42 -4.76
CA SER A 94 14.96 -0.88 -4.82
C SER A 94 15.48 -1.79 -3.72
N PHE A 95 14.56 -2.20 -2.84
CA PHE A 95 14.85 -2.85 -1.59
C PHE A 95 14.03 -4.14 -1.47
N VAL A 96 14.66 -5.28 -1.75
CA VAL A 96 13.99 -6.57 -1.99
C VAL A 96 14.61 -7.65 -1.09
N SER A 97 13.77 -8.33 -0.31
CA SER A 97 14.18 -9.33 0.71
C SER A 97 15.20 -8.82 1.77
N PRO A 98 15.23 -7.55 2.19
CA PRO A 98 16.20 -7.08 3.18
C PRO A 98 15.85 -7.60 4.58
N GLN A 99 16.87 -7.83 5.43
CA GLN A 99 16.68 -8.03 6.88
C GLN A 99 17.30 -6.84 7.63
N ILE A 100 16.69 -5.67 7.47
CA ILE A 100 16.99 -4.50 8.29
C ILE A 100 16.27 -4.62 9.64
N ASP A 101 17.06 -4.42 10.70
CA ASP A 101 16.61 -3.74 11.92
C ASP A 101 17.50 -2.49 11.97
N GLY A 102 16.91 -1.29 11.81
CA GLY A 102 17.67 -0.08 11.49
C GLY A 102 16.94 0.90 10.56
N ASN A 103 17.68 1.76 9.86
CA ASN A 103 17.11 2.99 9.27
C ASN A 103 17.61 3.36 7.86
N VAL A 104 16.71 3.89 7.03
CA VAL A 104 17.00 4.50 5.73
C VAL A 104 16.66 6.00 5.77
N ASN A 105 17.65 6.88 5.59
CA ASN A 105 17.50 8.32 5.77
C ASN A 105 18.07 9.14 4.60
N PHE A 106 17.18 9.81 3.88
CA PHE A 106 17.38 10.61 2.68
C PHE A 106 16.91 12.07 2.93
N PRO A 107 17.61 12.85 3.77
CA PRO A 107 17.08 14.11 4.33
C PRO A 107 16.95 15.26 3.32
N GLU A 108 17.69 15.22 2.20
CA GLU A 108 17.64 16.23 1.14
C GLU A 108 16.92 15.75 -0.14
N VAL A 109 16.48 14.48 -0.23
CA VAL A 109 15.85 13.94 -1.44
C VAL A 109 14.47 14.55 -1.66
N THR A 110 14.26 15.09 -2.86
CA THR A 110 13.00 15.69 -3.31
C THR A 110 12.29 14.90 -4.41
N GLU A 111 13.05 14.15 -5.21
CA GLU A 111 12.55 13.38 -6.35
C GLU A 111 13.22 11.99 -6.42
N ILE A 112 12.39 10.94 -6.51
CA ILE A 112 12.83 9.55 -6.77
C ILE A 112 12.14 9.03 -8.05
N GLY A 113 12.88 8.39 -8.95
CA GLY A 113 12.28 7.75 -10.15
C GLY A 113 11.51 6.47 -9.82
N PHE A 114 12.15 5.53 -9.12
CA PHE A 114 11.56 4.27 -8.66
C PHE A 114 11.83 4.06 -7.17
N LEU A 115 10.80 3.88 -6.36
CA LEU A 115 10.91 3.54 -4.94
C LEU A 115 10.22 2.19 -4.70
N GLU A 116 10.99 1.16 -4.37
CA GLU A 116 10.50 -0.19 -4.18
C GLU A 116 10.89 -0.77 -2.82
N TRP A 117 9.89 -1.27 -2.10
CA TRP A 117 10.01 -2.04 -0.86
C TRP A 117 9.29 -3.38 -1.06
N LYS A 118 10.02 -4.48 -0.96
CA LYS A 118 9.49 -5.79 -1.32
C LYS A 118 10.03 -6.91 -0.43
N TYR A 119 9.15 -7.81 0.01
CA TYR A 119 9.52 -8.94 0.87
C TYR A 119 10.27 -8.52 2.15
N ILE A 120 9.98 -7.33 2.69
CA ILE A 120 10.49 -6.88 3.98
C ILE A 120 9.74 -7.64 5.08
N THR A 121 10.42 -8.54 5.79
CA THR A 121 9.81 -9.37 6.84
C THR A 121 10.49 -9.16 8.18
N PHE A 122 9.71 -8.93 9.23
CA PHE A 122 10.23 -8.78 10.60
C PHE A 122 10.35 -10.16 11.26
N ARG A 123 11.54 -10.45 11.81
CA ARG A 123 11.91 -11.76 12.37
C ARG A 123 11.71 -11.82 13.88
N TYR A 124 11.83 -10.68 14.54
CA TYR A 124 11.64 -10.49 15.97
C TYR A 124 10.60 -9.39 16.23
N GLU A 125 9.99 -9.42 17.41
CA GLU A 125 8.94 -8.49 17.88
C GLU A 125 9.40 -7.01 17.98
N PHE A 126 10.71 -6.78 17.87
CA PHE A 126 11.36 -5.46 17.93
C PHE A 126 12.16 -5.11 16.68
N ASP A 127 12.07 -5.91 15.60
CA ASP A 127 12.66 -5.51 14.32
C ASP A 127 11.82 -4.38 13.71
N TYR A 128 12.46 -3.32 13.25
CA TYR A 128 11.81 -2.15 12.64
C TYR A 128 12.58 -1.68 11.41
N PHE A 129 11.84 -1.13 10.44
CA PHE A 129 12.39 -0.48 9.25
C PHE A 129 12.06 1.02 9.31
N GLY A 130 12.89 1.79 10.00
CA GLY A 130 12.69 3.24 10.04
C GLY A 130 13.01 3.84 8.66
N TRP A 131 12.03 4.39 7.97
CA TRP A 131 12.25 5.20 6.76
C TRP A 131 12.50 6.67 7.12
N GLY A 132 12.67 7.54 6.11
CA GLY A 132 12.90 8.97 6.31
C GLY A 132 13.31 9.70 5.03
N ALA A 133 12.33 10.24 4.30
CA ALA A 133 12.56 11.14 3.16
C ALA A 133 11.74 12.44 3.31
N PRO A 134 12.07 13.31 4.30
CA PRO A 134 11.21 14.41 4.75
C PRO A 134 11.05 15.59 3.77
N LYS A 135 11.65 15.52 2.58
CA LYS A 135 11.51 16.52 1.50
C LYS A 135 10.99 15.93 0.19
N LEU A 136 10.66 14.64 0.17
CA LEU A 136 10.25 13.90 -1.02
C LEU A 136 8.84 14.33 -1.46
N THR A 137 8.77 15.09 -2.56
CA THR A 137 7.51 15.59 -3.13
C THR A 137 7.11 14.91 -4.43
N LYS A 138 8.01 14.13 -5.05
CA LYS A 138 7.72 13.37 -6.28
C LYS A 138 8.34 11.98 -6.26
N VAL A 139 7.55 10.95 -6.54
CA VAL A 139 8.00 9.58 -6.82
C VAL A 139 7.38 9.11 -8.11
N SER A 140 8.13 8.89 -9.19
CA SER A 140 7.52 8.43 -10.44
C SER A 140 6.83 7.06 -10.29
N ASN A 141 7.48 6.07 -9.67
CA ASN A 141 6.83 4.77 -9.39
C ASN A 141 7.12 4.31 -7.96
N LEU A 142 6.07 4.19 -7.14
CA LEU A 142 6.10 3.63 -5.79
C LEU A 142 5.56 2.18 -5.83
N ASN A 143 6.35 1.20 -5.37
CA ASN A 143 5.95 -0.20 -5.26
C ASN A 143 6.22 -0.74 -3.85
N VAL A 144 5.17 -1.03 -3.08
CA VAL A 144 5.25 -1.60 -1.74
C VAL A 144 4.54 -2.95 -1.77
N GLU A 145 5.29 -4.05 -1.76
CA GLU A 145 4.74 -5.39 -2.03
C GLU A 145 5.21 -6.48 -1.05
N SER A 146 4.25 -7.18 -0.45
CA SER A 146 4.51 -8.31 0.45
C SER A 146 5.47 -7.97 1.60
N THR A 147 5.25 -6.80 2.21
CA THR A 147 5.99 -6.32 3.38
C THR A 147 5.19 -6.51 4.69
N ASP A 148 5.91 -6.55 5.80
CA ASP A 148 5.37 -6.59 7.16
C ASP A 148 5.09 -5.20 7.76
N LEU A 149 5.24 -4.13 6.97
CA LEU A 149 4.96 -2.75 7.37
C LEU A 149 3.48 -2.57 7.76
N SER A 150 3.22 -1.81 8.82
CA SER A 150 1.87 -1.52 9.35
C SER A 150 1.12 -0.45 8.56
N GLY A 151 1.83 0.46 7.89
CA GLY A 151 1.23 1.57 7.18
C GLY A 151 2.20 2.35 6.30
N LEU A 152 1.70 3.42 5.70
CA LEU A 152 2.48 4.50 5.09
C LEU A 152 2.23 5.83 5.85
N THR A 153 1.99 5.75 7.16
CA THR A 153 1.57 6.87 8.03
C THR A 153 2.75 7.53 8.75
N THR A 154 2.48 8.49 9.63
CA THR A 154 3.49 9.17 10.46
C THR A 154 3.42 8.70 11.91
N ASP A 155 3.46 7.39 12.08
CA ASP A 155 3.37 6.66 13.36
C ASP A 155 4.54 5.66 13.43
N ASP A 156 4.96 5.16 14.60
CA ASP A 156 4.43 5.34 15.95
C ASP A 156 5.30 6.30 16.78
N GLN A 157 4.75 6.85 17.87
CA GLN A 157 5.59 7.46 18.91
C GLN A 157 6.13 6.37 19.85
N ASN A 158 7.43 6.12 19.77
CA ASN A 158 8.17 5.20 20.65
C ASN A 158 8.03 5.60 22.13
N GLU A 159 8.25 4.65 23.06
CA GLU A 159 8.18 4.90 24.51
C GLU A 159 9.14 6.01 25.02
N ASP A 160 10.20 6.34 24.25
CA ASP A 160 11.14 7.41 24.55
C ASP A 160 10.73 8.80 23.99
N GLY A 161 9.62 8.86 23.25
CA GLY A 161 9.08 10.06 22.61
C GLY A 161 9.61 10.34 21.19
N SER A 162 10.52 9.51 20.65
CA SER A 162 10.91 9.55 19.23
C SER A 162 9.80 8.95 18.34
N TYR A 163 9.93 9.08 17.02
CA TYR A 163 8.98 8.54 16.05
C TYR A 163 9.68 7.59 15.07
N THR A 164 9.08 6.43 14.79
CA THR A 164 9.25 5.75 13.49
C THR A 164 8.62 6.61 12.39
N TYR A 165 9.02 6.42 11.12
CA TYR A 165 8.72 7.40 10.07
C TYR A 165 8.51 6.72 8.72
N ASP A 166 7.56 5.80 8.73
CA ASP A 166 7.42 4.77 7.70
C ASP A 166 6.56 5.28 6.51
N GLY A 167 6.06 6.51 6.60
CA GLY A 167 5.21 7.18 5.62
C GLY A 167 5.86 8.24 4.74
N LEU A 168 5.02 8.82 3.88
CA LEU A 168 5.40 9.76 2.83
C LEU A 168 4.56 11.06 2.87
N PRO A 169 4.55 11.81 3.99
CA PRO A 169 3.57 12.88 4.24
C PRO A 169 3.64 14.07 3.28
N TYR A 170 4.79 14.30 2.64
CA TYR A 170 5.01 15.41 1.71
C TYR A 170 4.99 15.00 0.22
N LEU A 171 4.73 13.73 -0.09
CA LEU A 171 4.64 13.25 -1.47
C LEU A 171 3.45 13.92 -2.17
N GLU A 172 3.71 14.84 -3.10
CA GLU A 172 2.66 15.60 -3.80
C GLU A 172 2.22 14.94 -5.11
N THR A 173 3.13 14.25 -5.80
CA THR A 173 2.90 13.71 -7.15
C THR A 173 3.53 12.34 -7.35
N ALA A 174 2.85 11.48 -8.11
CA ALA A 174 3.40 10.24 -8.62
C ALA A 174 2.96 9.96 -10.06
N ASP A 175 3.64 9.02 -10.74
CA ASP A 175 3.09 8.44 -11.97
C ASP A 175 2.34 7.15 -11.66
N ASN A 176 2.88 6.24 -10.84
CA ASN A 176 2.14 5.09 -10.32
C ASN A 176 2.40 4.85 -8.84
N ILE A 177 1.37 4.40 -8.11
CA ILE A 177 1.44 3.93 -6.73
C ILE A 177 0.85 2.52 -6.69
N ARG A 178 1.62 1.55 -6.22
CA ARG A 178 1.19 0.17 -6.01
C ARG A 178 1.54 -0.27 -4.59
N VAL A 179 0.52 -0.58 -3.80
CA VAL A 179 0.65 -1.05 -2.41
C VAL A 179 -0.16 -2.32 -2.29
N VAL A 180 0.48 -3.51 -2.38
CA VAL A 180 -0.26 -4.78 -2.42
C VAL A 180 0.35 -5.94 -1.63
N ASN A 181 -0.49 -6.88 -1.20
CA ASN A 181 -0.08 -8.11 -0.51
C ASN A 181 0.65 -7.89 0.84
N ASN A 182 0.64 -6.68 1.39
CA ASN A 182 1.34 -6.33 2.63
C ASN A 182 0.48 -6.70 3.83
N VAL A 183 0.52 -7.95 4.31
CA VAL A 183 -0.53 -8.55 5.17
C VAL A 183 -0.84 -7.85 6.50
N ARG A 184 0.00 -6.92 6.96
CA ARG A 184 -0.19 -6.10 8.17
C ARG A 184 -0.59 -4.64 7.88
N MET A 185 -0.64 -4.22 6.62
CA MET A 185 -0.73 -2.81 6.24
C MET A 185 -2.17 -2.30 6.26
N ASN A 186 -2.68 -1.95 7.44
CA ASN A 186 -4.04 -1.46 7.57
C ASN A 186 -4.20 0.05 7.32
N GLU A 187 -3.13 0.86 7.34
CA GLU A 187 -3.25 2.32 7.15
C GLU A 187 -2.38 2.86 5.99
N ILE A 188 -3.03 3.18 4.88
CA ILE A 188 -2.40 3.65 3.64
C ILE A 188 -2.81 5.12 3.44
N VAL A 189 -2.06 6.02 4.07
CA VAL A 189 -2.40 7.45 4.17
C VAL A 189 -1.30 8.30 3.52
N LEU A 190 -1.63 9.02 2.45
CA LEU A 190 -0.70 9.92 1.76
C LEU A 190 -1.28 11.36 1.79
N PRO A 191 -1.07 12.11 2.89
CA PRO A 191 -1.80 13.35 3.17
C PRO A 191 -1.41 14.52 2.26
N GLY A 192 -0.21 14.48 1.67
CA GLY A 192 0.27 15.49 0.72
C GLY A 192 -0.08 15.22 -0.75
N LEU A 193 -0.58 14.03 -1.09
CA LEU A 193 -0.69 13.54 -2.48
C LEU A 193 -1.81 14.24 -3.23
N LYS A 194 -1.49 14.93 -4.33
CA LYS A 194 -2.42 15.75 -5.13
C LYS A 194 -2.78 15.14 -6.47
N ALA A 195 -1.82 14.47 -7.13
CA ALA A 195 -2.03 13.90 -8.46
C ALA A 195 -1.25 12.61 -8.68
N VAL A 196 -1.87 11.65 -9.36
CA VAL A 196 -1.22 10.43 -9.86
C VAL A 196 -1.47 10.32 -11.37
N SER A 197 -0.42 10.39 -12.20
CA SER A 197 -0.60 10.50 -13.66
C SER A 197 -1.08 9.20 -14.33
N GLY A 198 -0.74 8.06 -13.73
CA GLY A 198 -1.21 6.72 -14.02
C GLY A 198 -2.02 6.13 -12.86
N SER A 199 -1.68 4.93 -12.41
CA SER A 199 -2.56 4.16 -11.53
C SER A 199 -2.19 4.23 -10.04
N VAL A 200 -3.20 4.42 -9.19
CA VAL A 200 -3.19 4.02 -7.78
C VAL A 200 -3.78 2.61 -7.68
N VAL A 201 -3.01 1.67 -7.12
CA VAL A 201 -3.40 0.27 -6.95
C VAL A 201 -3.16 -0.15 -5.51
N VAL A 202 -4.22 -0.54 -4.81
CA VAL A 202 -4.20 -1.01 -3.42
C VAL A 202 -4.89 -2.36 -3.35
N GLY A 203 -4.34 -3.36 -2.65
CA GLY A 203 -5.08 -4.61 -2.45
C GLY A 203 -4.36 -5.71 -1.69
N ASN A 204 -5.13 -6.66 -1.15
CA ASN A 204 -4.60 -7.80 -0.36
C ASN A 204 -3.73 -7.39 0.85
N ASN A 205 -3.95 -6.20 1.43
CA ASN A 205 -3.08 -5.61 2.47
C ASN A 205 -3.48 -5.93 3.93
N ILE A 206 -4.48 -6.80 4.16
CA ILE A 206 -4.84 -7.25 5.51
C ILE A 206 -5.22 -8.74 5.47
N ASP A 207 -4.40 -9.61 6.05
CA ASP A 207 -4.77 -11.03 6.29
C ASP A 207 -4.96 -11.28 7.79
N VAL A 208 -6.22 -11.38 8.24
CA VAL A 208 -6.57 -11.74 9.63
C VAL A 208 -6.53 -13.27 9.85
N GLY A 209 -6.05 -14.03 8.88
CA GLY A 209 -5.92 -15.50 8.85
C GLY A 209 -4.78 -16.10 9.70
N GLY A 210 -4.03 -15.28 10.44
CA GLY A 210 -2.94 -15.70 11.34
C GLY A 210 -3.41 -16.47 12.58
N ARG A 211 -3.64 -17.78 12.47
CA ARG A 211 -4.27 -18.60 13.53
C ARG A 211 -3.31 -19.04 14.66
N THR A 212 -2.71 -18.11 15.41
CA THR A 212 -1.83 -18.40 16.56
C THR A 212 -2.21 -17.65 17.85
N GLY A 213 -3.17 -18.19 18.60
CA GLY A 213 -3.06 -18.23 20.06
C GLY A 213 -3.43 -17.01 20.92
N GLY A 214 -3.91 -15.88 20.38
CA GLY A 214 -4.43 -14.79 21.22
C GLY A 214 -4.76 -13.51 20.46
N LYS A 215 -5.87 -12.86 20.84
CA LYS A 215 -6.45 -11.66 20.19
C LYS A 215 -6.75 -11.83 18.70
N ARG A 216 -7.44 -10.82 18.14
CA ARG A 216 -7.73 -10.64 16.71
C ARG A 216 -7.47 -9.17 16.40
N ASP A 217 -6.21 -8.79 16.45
CA ASP A 217 -5.80 -7.42 16.19
C ASP A 217 -5.71 -7.18 14.67
N GLY A 218 -6.78 -7.54 13.96
CA GLY A 218 -6.99 -7.20 12.56
C GLY A 218 -7.51 -5.77 12.50
N GLY A 219 -6.60 -4.84 12.24
CA GLY A 219 -6.92 -3.42 12.14
C GLY A 219 -7.98 -3.12 11.08
N ASN A 220 -8.64 -1.98 11.22
CA ASN A 220 -9.55 -1.51 10.18
C ASN A 220 -8.75 -0.97 9.00
N LEU A 221 -9.19 -1.26 7.76
CA LEU A 221 -8.54 -0.72 6.57
C LEU A 221 -8.82 0.78 6.46
N LEU A 222 -7.79 1.61 6.37
CA LEU A 222 -7.88 3.01 6.00
C LEU A 222 -7.05 3.26 4.74
N VAL A 223 -7.71 3.66 3.66
CA VAL A 223 -7.05 4.23 2.47
C VAL A 223 -7.46 5.69 2.39
N SER A 224 -6.56 6.63 2.69
CA SER A 224 -6.90 8.06 2.75
C SER A 224 -5.89 8.92 2.01
N PHE A 225 -6.35 9.60 0.95
CA PHE A 225 -5.57 10.55 0.16
C PHE A 225 -6.28 11.91 0.17
N PRO A 226 -6.29 12.63 1.31
CA PRO A 226 -7.16 13.77 1.57
C PRO A 226 -6.86 15.01 0.71
N ALA A 227 -5.74 15.03 -0.01
CA ALA A 227 -5.35 16.08 -0.95
C ALA A 227 -5.48 15.67 -2.43
N LEU A 228 -5.88 14.41 -2.74
CA LEU A 228 -5.81 13.87 -4.09
C LEU A 228 -6.90 14.50 -4.97
N GLU A 229 -6.50 15.40 -5.87
CA GLU A 229 -7.39 16.09 -6.81
C GLU A 229 -7.69 15.22 -8.04
N SER A 230 -6.71 14.45 -8.54
CA SER A 230 -6.87 13.64 -9.76
C SER A 230 -6.01 12.38 -9.79
N ALA A 231 -6.47 11.36 -10.52
CA ALA A 231 -5.74 10.10 -10.75
C ALA A 231 -5.97 9.56 -12.17
N GLY A 232 -4.99 8.85 -12.74
CA GLY A 232 -5.19 8.11 -14.00
C GLY A 232 -6.15 6.94 -13.83
N ASN A 233 -5.90 6.07 -12.85
CA ASN A 233 -6.84 5.06 -12.37
C ASN A 233 -6.77 4.97 -10.84
N VAL A 234 -7.84 4.53 -10.20
CA VAL A 234 -7.87 4.17 -8.77
C VAL A 234 -8.49 2.78 -8.62
N VAL A 235 -7.70 1.82 -8.13
CA VAL A 235 -8.11 0.43 -7.99
C VAL A 235 -7.85 -0.03 -6.56
N VAL A 236 -8.90 -0.42 -5.83
CA VAL A 236 -8.78 -1.06 -4.50
C VAL A 236 -9.49 -2.42 -4.53
N TYR A 237 -8.77 -3.49 -4.18
CA TYR A 237 -9.29 -4.86 -4.32
C TYR A 237 -8.85 -5.85 -3.23
N ASP A 238 -9.55 -6.99 -3.14
CA ASP A 238 -9.17 -8.15 -2.32
C ASP A 238 -9.40 -9.48 -3.08
N ASP A 239 -8.35 -10.28 -3.25
CA ASP A 239 -8.42 -11.61 -3.90
C ASP A 239 -8.85 -12.73 -2.92
N GLU A 240 -8.68 -12.56 -1.60
CA GLU A 240 -9.06 -13.54 -0.57
C GLU A 240 -9.98 -12.93 0.52
N PRO A 241 -11.12 -12.30 0.14
CA PRO A 241 -11.89 -11.39 1.00
C PRO A 241 -12.50 -12.03 2.26
N TYR A 242 -12.58 -13.35 2.30
CA TYR A 242 -12.99 -14.12 3.47
C TYR A 242 -12.00 -14.05 4.66
N ARG A 243 -10.85 -13.38 4.47
CA ARG A 243 -9.78 -13.22 5.47
C ARG A 243 -9.59 -11.79 6.00
N GLY A 244 -10.24 -10.80 5.37
CA GLY A 244 -9.96 -9.38 5.59
C GLY A 244 -10.39 -8.83 6.95
N ALA A 245 -10.25 -7.50 7.06
CA ALA A 245 -10.40 -6.67 8.26
C ALA A 245 -11.71 -6.84 9.08
N LEU A 246 -11.78 -6.17 10.23
CA LEU A 246 -13.03 -6.03 10.96
C LEU A 246 -14.00 -5.07 10.24
N GLU A 247 -13.55 -3.84 9.96
CA GLU A 247 -14.24 -2.82 9.17
C GLU A 247 -13.21 -2.06 8.29
N GLY A 248 -13.65 -1.07 7.49
CA GLY A 248 -12.73 -0.25 6.71
C GLY A 248 -13.38 0.94 6.00
N LYS A 249 -12.54 1.90 5.58
CA LYS A 249 -12.91 3.15 4.93
C LYS A 249 -11.94 3.49 3.78
N ILE A 250 -12.50 4.02 2.70
CA ILE A 250 -11.76 4.67 1.62
C ILE A 250 -12.16 6.16 1.61
N ASP A 251 -11.18 7.06 1.64
CA ASP A 251 -11.36 8.48 1.90
C ASP A 251 -10.58 9.35 0.91
N LEU A 252 -11.28 9.84 -0.12
CA LEU A 252 -10.73 10.61 -1.24
C LEU A 252 -11.53 11.94 -1.40
N PRO A 253 -11.62 12.77 -0.34
CA PRO A 253 -12.62 13.83 -0.20
C PRO A 253 -12.58 14.95 -1.25
N VAL A 254 -11.46 15.14 -1.95
CA VAL A 254 -11.24 16.21 -2.94
C VAL A 254 -10.98 15.70 -4.37
N LEU A 255 -11.04 14.39 -4.58
CA LEU A 255 -10.86 13.75 -5.88
C LEU A 255 -11.98 14.19 -6.80
N ASN A 256 -11.64 14.93 -7.86
CA ASN A 256 -12.61 15.52 -8.80
C ASN A 256 -12.59 14.85 -10.19
N HIS A 257 -11.46 14.28 -10.62
CA HIS A 257 -11.35 13.65 -11.94
C HIS A 257 -10.52 12.35 -11.90
N VAL A 258 -11.06 11.27 -12.47
CA VAL A 258 -10.31 10.05 -12.81
C VAL A 258 -10.22 9.92 -14.34
N PHE A 259 -9.01 9.87 -14.91
CA PHE A 259 -8.79 9.81 -16.38
C PHE A 259 -8.99 8.42 -17.00
N GLY A 260 -9.55 7.49 -16.24
CA GLY A 260 -9.63 6.06 -16.53
C GLY A 260 -10.60 5.40 -15.56
N ASP A 261 -10.23 4.25 -15.00
CA ASP A 261 -11.13 3.45 -14.18
C ASP A 261 -11.07 3.81 -12.68
N LEU A 262 -12.25 3.89 -12.05
CA LEU A 262 -12.44 3.93 -10.60
C LEU A 262 -13.06 2.60 -10.16
N ASN A 263 -12.26 1.74 -9.53
CA ASN A 263 -12.59 0.34 -9.27
C ASN A 263 -12.43 -0.02 -7.78
N PHE A 264 -13.52 -0.51 -7.20
CA PHE A 264 -13.62 -0.98 -5.82
C PHE A 264 -14.22 -2.40 -5.84
N THR A 265 -13.41 -3.44 -5.71
CA THR A 265 -13.82 -4.83 -5.97
C THR A 265 -13.49 -5.77 -4.80
N ASN A 266 -14.45 -6.59 -4.39
CA ASN A 266 -14.35 -7.59 -3.32
C ASN A 266 -13.95 -7.04 -1.94
N ILE A 267 -13.97 -5.73 -1.70
CA ILE A 267 -13.58 -5.11 -0.42
C ILE A 267 -14.68 -5.29 0.65
N GLU A 268 -14.99 -6.55 0.97
CA GLU A 268 -16.13 -7.03 1.78
C GLU A 268 -16.29 -6.36 3.15
N LYS A 269 -15.23 -5.73 3.66
CA LYS A 269 -15.15 -5.13 4.99
C LYS A 269 -15.14 -3.61 5.00
N VAL A 270 -14.99 -2.98 3.84
CA VAL A 270 -15.12 -1.53 3.72
C VAL A 270 -16.62 -1.18 3.81
N THR A 271 -16.95 -0.25 4.69
CA THR A 271 -18.31 0.22 4.98
C THR A 271 -18.58 1.65 4.49
N GLU A 272 -17.52 2.39 4.14
CA GLU A 272 -17.61 3.76 3.64
C GLU A 272 -16.61 3.99 2.47
N ILE A 273 -17.10 4.58 1.38
CA ILE A 273 -16.29 5.17 0.30
C ILE A 273 -16.68 6.65 0.20
N ASN A 274 -15.77 7.55 0.55
CA ASN A 274 -16.00 8.99 0.56
C ASN A 274 -15.32 9.66 -0.67
N VAL A 275 -16.09 9.88 -1.73
CA VAL A 275 -15.68 10.50 -3.01
C VAL A 275 -16.61 11.66 -3.44
N PRO A 276 -16.95 12.61 -2.54
CA PRO A 276 -18.06 13.55 -2.73
C PRO A 276 -17.78 14.64 -3.77
N ALA A 277 -16.50 14.93 -4.06
CA ALA A 277 -16.08 15.96 -5.01
C ALA A 277 -15.92 15.45 -6.45
N LEU A 278 -16.15 14.15 -6.70
CA LEU A 278 -15.86 13.51 -7.98
C LEU A 278 -16.87 13.95 -9.05
N THR A 279 -16.43 14.74 -10.03
CA THR A 279 -17.29 15.26 -11.11
C THR A 279 -17.19 14.44 -12.40
N ASP A 280 -16.04 13.82 -12.66
CA ASP A 280 -15.74 13.21 -13.96
C ASP A 280 -14.94 11.91 -13.83
N ILE A 281 -15.36 10.88 -14.56
CA ILE A 281 -14.60 9.62 -14.78
C ILE A 281 -14.54 9.41 -16.30
N ASP A 282 -13.36 9.47 -16.92
CA ASP A 282 -13.25 9.30 -18.38
C ASP A 282 -13.25 7.80 -18.80
N GLY A 283 -13.17 6.87 -17.84
CA GLY A 283 -13.33 5.42 -18.03
C GLY A 283 -14.55 4.86 -17.29
N GLY A 284 -14.37 3.71 -16.62
CA GLY A 284 -15.44 2.99 -15.92
C GLY A 284 -15.45 3.13 -14.40
N LEU A 285 -16.65 3.20 -13.82
CA LEU A 285 -16.93 3.05 -12.39
C LEU A 285 -17.34 1.60 -12.09
N TYR A 286 -16.56 0.88 -11.28
CA TYR A 286 -16.79 -0.52 -10.94
C TYR A 286 -16.90 -0.69 -9.42
N ILE A 287 -18.07 -1.06 -8.91
CA ILE A 287 -18.32 -1.36 -7.49
C ILE A 287 -18.81 -2.80 -7.36
N LEU A 288 -17.92 -3.77 -7.16
CA LEU A 288 -18.21 -5.20 -7.33
C LEU A 288 -18.02 -6.00 -6.03
N ASN A 289 -18.97 -6.86 -5.67
CA ASN A 289 -18.88 -7.83 -4.54
C ASN A 289 -18.67 -7.25 -3.12
N ASN A 290 -18.92 -5.97 -2.88
CA ASN A 290 -18.56 -5.31 -1.63
C ASN A 290 -19.61 -5.50 -0.51
N ARG A 291 -19.58 -6.63 0.21
CA ARG A 291 -20.56 -6.99 1.26
C ARG A 291 -20.84 -5.92 2.32
N GLY A 292 -19.82 -5.16 2.73
CA GLY A 292 -19.93 -4.13 3.77
C GLY A 292 -20.57 -2.81 3.31
N LEU A 293 -20.67 -2.58 2.00
CA LEU A 293 -21.23 -1.35 1.44
C LEU A 293 -22.74 -1.48 1.26
N PHE A 294 -23.47 -0.64 1.98
CA PHE A 294 -24.93 -0.59 1.89
C PHE A 294 -25.45 0.63 1.14
N ASP A 295 -24.68 1.70 1.06
CA ASP A 295 -25.14 2.98 0.55
C ASP A 295 -24.02 3.59 -0.31
N LEU A 296 -24.35 4.07 -1.50
CA LEU A 296 -23.42 4.68 -2.45
C LEU A 296 -23.95 6.04 -2.90
N GLU A 297 -23.19 7.10 -2.65
CA GLU A 297 -23.53 8.46 -3.08
C GLU A 297 -22.38 9.08 -3.88
N PHE A 298 -22.67 9.48 -5.12
CA PHE A 298 -21.77 10.24 -6.00
C PHE A 298 -22.44 11.58 -6.32
N PRO A 299 -22.48 12.53 -5.35
CA PRO A 299 -23.38 13.68 -5.41
C PRO A 299 -23.05 14.66 -6.54
N GLU A 300 -21.77 14.82 -6.89
CA GLU A 300 -21.30 15.77 -7.90
C GLU A 300 -20.90 15.08 -9.24
N LEU A 301 -21.04 13.76 -9.37
CA LEU A 301 -20.61 13.03 -10.59
C LEU A 301 -21.53 13.35 -11.77
N ARG A 302 -20.97 13.97 -12.81
CA ARG A 302 -21.69 14.47 -13.99
C ARG A 302 -21.45 13.64 -15.25
N ARG A 303 -20.27 13.01 -15.40
CA ARG A 303 -19.90 12.21 -16.58
C ARG A 303 -19.16 10.93 -16.19
N VAL A 304 -19.55 9.80 -16.77
CA VAL A 304 -18.84 8.51 -16.67
C VAL A 304 -19.12 7.62 -17.88
N ASP A 305 -18.11 7.06 -18.54
CA ASP A 305 -18.30 6.29 -19.78
C ASP A 305 -19.02 4.94 -19.52
N TYR A 306 -18.72 4.28 -18.40
CA TYR A 306 -19.33 3.00 -18.02
C TYR A 306 -19.56 2.87 -16.51
N VAL A 307 -20.69 2.31 -16.08
CA VAL A 307 -20.97 2.01 -14.66
C VAL A 307 -21.38 0.56 -14.48
N VAL A 308 -20.70 -0.17 -13.60
CA VAL A 308 -21.12 -1.48 -13.09
C VAL A 308 -21.12 -1.47 -11.58
N ILE A 309 -22.29 -1.67 -10.98
CA ILE A 309 -22.45 -1.89 -9.55
C ILE A 309 -23.07 -3.27 -9.36
N ASP A 310 -22.36 -4.17 -8.69
CA ASP A 310 -22.77 -5.57 -8.50
C ASP A 310 -22.69 -5.96 -7.02
N GLY A 311 -23.84 -5.95 -6.36
CA GLY A 311 -23.99 -6.31 -4.95
C GLY A 311 -24.12 -7.83 -4.77
N GLN A 312 -23.43 -8.39 -3.79
CA GLN A 312 -23.32 -9.85 -3.69
C GLN A 312 -24.50 -10.51 -2.95
N ASP A 313 -25.08 -11.56 -3.56
CA ASP A 313 -26.15 -12.41 -3.01
C ASP A 313 -25.80 -12.95 -1.60
N THR A 314 -26.31 -12.28 -0.57
CA THR A 314 -26.18 -12.66 0.85
C THR A 314 -27.40 -12.15 1.63
N ASP A 315 -27.80 -12.83 2.71
CA ASP A 315 -29.08 -12.59 3.41
C ASP A 315 -29.27 -11.15 3.93
N ASP A 316 -28.19 -10.47 4.31
CA ASP A 316 -28.17 -9.08 4.81
C ASP A 316 -27.55 -8.06 3.82
N GLY A 317 -27.02 -8.51 2.67
CA GLY A 317 -26.10 -7.74 1.83
C GLY A 317 -26.71 -7.03 0.62
N GLY A 318 -25.85 -6.25 -0.06
CA GLY A 318 -26.20 -5.45 -1.23
C GLY A 318 -26.63 -4.02 -0.90
N PHE A 319 -26.57 -3.17 -1.92
CA PHE A 319 -26.84 -1.73 -1.80
C PHE A 319 -28.31 -1.44 -1.55
N LYS A 320 -28.60 -0.80 -0.41
CA LYS A 320 -29.90 -0.29 0.02
C LYS A 320 -30.21 1.03 -0.67
N THR A 321 -29.20 1.88 -0.87
CA THR A 321 -29.29 3.11 -1.69
C THR A 321 -28.12 3.21 -2.68
N ILE A 322 -28.41 3.80 -3.84
CA ILE A 322 -27.43 4.19 -4.86
C ILE A 322 -27.90 5.54 -5.41
N SER A 323 -27.05 6.55 -5.43
CA SER A 323 -27.42 7.94 -5.72
C SER A 323 -26.42 8.63 -6.65
N PHE A 324 -26.92 9.08 -7.80
CA PHE A 324 -26.19 9.84 -8.83
C PHE A 324 -27.00 11.09 -9.25
N PRO A 325 -27.17 12.09 -8.36
CA PRO A 325 -28.12 13.18 -8.57
C PRO A 325 -27.65 14.24 -9.59
N ALA A 326 -26.35 14.32 -9.88
CA ALA A 326 -25.77 15.24 -10.85
C ALA A 326 -25.44 14.60 -12.21
N LEU A 327 -25.70 13.30 -12.41
CA LEU A 327 -25.27 12.57 -13.61
C LEU A 327 -26.00 13.06 -14.86
N GLU A 328 -25.24 13.60 -15.82
CA GLU A 328 -25.73 14.21 -17.07
C GLU A 328 -25.38 13.36 -18.30
N GLU A 329 -24.21 12.70 -18.32
CA GLU A 329 -23.73 11.89 -19.44
C GLU A 329 -23.23 10.51 -18.95
N VAL A 330 -23.77 9.43 -19.52
CA VAL A 330 -23.26 8.06 -19.30
C VAL A 330 -23.43 7.18 -20.54
N GLY A 331 -22.41 6.38 -20.86
CA GLY A 331 -22.45 5.45 -21.99
C GLY A 331 -23.34 4.24 -21.71
N SER A 332 -22.93 3.36 -20.79
CA SER A 332 -23.74 2.24 -20.30
C SER A 332 -23.76 2.19 -18.78
N PHE A 333 -24.91 1.82 -18.22
CA PHE A 333 -25.18 1.82 -16.79
C PHE A 333 -25.82 0.49 -16.35
N HIS A 334 -25.13 -0.27 -15.51
CA HIS A 334 -25.55 -1.59 -15.05
C HIS A 334 -25.53 -1.68 -13.52
N VAL A 335 -26.68 -2.01 -12.93
CA VAL A 335 -26.84 -2.20 -11.48
C VAL A 335 -27.49 -3.54 -11.18
N HIS A 336 -26.84 -4.32 -10.34
CA HIS A 336 -27.43 -5.41 -9.58
C HIS A 336 -27.31 -5.12 -8.09
N SER A 337 -28.43 -5.14 -7.37
CA SER A 337 -28.43 -5.16 -5.92
C SER A 337 -29.44 -6.17 -5.40
N PRO A 338 -29.02 -7.23 -4.69
CA PRO A 338 -29.92 -8.25 -4.17
C PRO A 338 -30.78 -7.74 -2.99
N ALA A 339 -30.40 -6.61 -2.37
CA ALA A 339 -31.08 -6.06 -1.21
C ALA A 339 -32.58 -5.82 -1.47
N TYR A 340 -33.45 -6.52 -0.73
CA TYR A 340 -34.91 -6.43 -0.85
C TYR A 340 -35.48 -5.01 -0.68
N VAL A 341 -34.75 -4.10 -0.05
CA VAL A 341 -35.16 -2.70 0.15
C VAL A 341 -34.83 -1.80 -1.05
N PHE A 342 -33.89 -2.19 -1.91
CA PHE A 342 -33.47 -1.41 -3.07
C PHE A 342 -34.62 -1.21 -4.06
N ASP A 343 -34.63 -0.05 -4.73
CA ASP A 343 -35.60 0.30 -5.76
C ASP A 343 -34.92 1.06 -6.92
N CYS A 344 -34.99 0.46 -8.11
CA CYS A 344 -34.50 1.03 -9.36
C CYS A 344 -35.20 2.34 -9.77
N SER A 345 -36.36 2.69 -9.18
CA SER A 345 -37.02 3.98 -9.46
C SER A 345 -36.16 5.19 -9.07
N SER A 346 -35.22 5.02 -8.13
CA SER A 346 -34.20 6.01 -7.75
C SER A 346 -33.21 6.36 -8.87
N LEU A 347 -33.19 5.57 -9.94
CA LEU A 347 -32.26 5.67 -11.07
C LEU A 347 -32.99 5.89 -12.41
N ASP A 348 -34.29 6.21 -12.39
CA ASP A 348 -35.09 6.37 -13.62
C ASP A 348 -34.68 7.60 -14.45
N HIS A 349 -34.01 8.61 -13.88
CA HIS A 349 -33.40 9.70 -14.67
C HIS A 349 -32.21 9.21 -15.50
N ILE A 350 -31.44 8.26 -14.97
CA ILE A 350 -30.27 7.67 -15.65
C ILE A 350 -30.74 6.86 -16.87
N ARG A 351 -31.92 6.22 -16.78
CA ARG A 351 -32.58 5.52 -17.89
C ARG A 351 -32.89 6.43 -19.08
N GLU A 352 -33.04 7.75 -18.88
CA GLU A 352 -33.31 8.71 -19.96
C GLU A 352 -32.04 9.20 -20.67
N ILE A 353 -30.86 9.05 -20.06
CA ILE A 353 -29.56 9.53 -20.58
C ILE A 353 -28.61 8.41 -21.03
N ALA A 354 -28.69 7.21 -20.44
CA ALA A 354 -27.82 6.09 -20.76
C ALA A 354 -28.15 5.46 -22.13
N SER A 355 -27.12 5.07 -22.89
CA SER A 355 -27.32 4.36 -24.17
C SER A 355 -27.66 2.87 -23.98
N ASP A 356 -27.24 2.29 -22.86
CA ASP A 356 -27.68 0.99 -22.37
C ASP A 356 -27.91 1.07 -20.85
N PHE A 357 -28.99 0.47 -20.37
CA PHE A 357 -29.43 0.57 -18.98
C PHE A 357 -29.97 -0.76 -18.48
N SER A 358 -29.37 -1.28 -17.41
CA SER A 358 -29.88 -2.41 -16.65
C SER A 358 -29.91 -2.07 -15.17
N CYS A 359 -31.05 -2.32 -14.51
CA CYS A 359 -31.15 -2.26 -13.06
C CYS A 359 -32.01 -3.44 -12.57
N SER A 360 -31.50 -4.18 -11.58
CA SER A 360 -32.11 -5.42 -11.11
C SER A 360 -31.96 -5.62 -9.60
N ASN A 361 -32.96 -6.28 -9.01
CA ASN A 361 -33.00 -6.73 -7.62
C ASN A 361 -33.87 -7.99 -7.50
N ILE A 362 -33.96 -8.58 -6.31
CA ILE A 362 -34.74 -9.81 -6.04
C ILE A 362 -36.27 -9.63 -6.24
N LYS A 363 -36.77 -8.42 -6.48
CA LYS A 363 -38.20 -8.19 -6.85
C LYS A 363 -38.50 -8.47 -8.33
N GLY A 364 -37.49 -8.62 -9.18
CA GLY A 364 -37.68 -9.05 -10.56
C GLY A 364 -38.13 -10.52 -10.65
N PRO A 365 -39.09 -10.88 -11.53
CA PRO A 365 -39.35 -12.29 -11.80
C PRO A 365 -38.11 -12.92 -12.45
N TYR A 366 -37.60 -14.00 -11.87
CA TYR A 366 -36.48 -14.76 -12.44
C TYR A 366 -36.77 -15.15 -13.90
N ASN A 367 -36.01 -14.55 -14.83
CA ASN A 367 -36.15 -14.77 -16.26
C ASN A 367 -35.04 -15.69 -16.76
N PRO A 368 -35.30 -17.01 -16.95
CA PRO A 368 -34.27 -17.99 -17.32
C PRO A 368 -33.72 -17.81 -18.75
N ASP A 369 -34.36 -17.00 -19.59
CA ASP A 369 -33.91 -16.72 -20.95
C ASP A 369 -32.82 -15.64 -21.02
N THR A 370 -32.46 -15.02 -19.88
CA THR A 370 -31.26 -14.19 -19.76
C THR A 370 -30.07 -15.13 -19.55
N PRO A 371 -29.12 -15.27 -20.51
CA PRO A 371 -27.99 -16.17 -20.33
C PRO A 371 -27.11 -15.66 -19.19
N SER A 372 -26.87 -16.51 -18.18
CA SER A 372 -25.91 -16.21 -17.12
C SER A 372 -24.50 -16.12 -17.73
N SER A 373 -24.07 -14.91 -18.06
CA SER A 373 -22.71 -14.64 -18.47
C SER A 373 -21.80 -14.92 -17.28
N SER A 374 -21.18 -16.10 -17.27
CA SER A 374 -19.92 -16.32 -16.56
C SER A 374 -18.84 -15.49 -17.24
N SER A 375 -18.92 -14.17 -17.05
CA SER A 375 -17.95 -13.22 -17.56
C SER A 375 -16.62 -13.52 -16.88
N GLU A 376 -15.66 -14.00 -17.66
CA GLU A 376 -14.27 -14.02 -17.21
C GLU A 376 -13.90 -12.59 -16.85
N VAL A 377 -13.61 -12.35 -15.56
CA VAL A 377 -13.14 -11.05 -15.08
C VAL A 377 -11.93 -10.66 -15.94
N PRO A 378 -11.97 -9.53 -16.67
CA PRO A 378 -10.85 -9.11 -17.49
C PRO A 378 -9.66 -8.82 -16.56
N ARG A 379 -8.71 -9.76 -16.49
CA ARG A 379 -7.41 -9.48 -15.87
C ARG A 379 -6.79 -8.30 -16.62
N PRO A 380 -6.26 -7.29 -15.92
CA PRO A 380 -5.49 -6.23 -16.58
C PRO A 380 -4.38 -6.86 -17.43
N LEU A 381 -4.38 -6.59 -18.74
CA LEU A 381 -3.23 -6.96 -19.55
C LEU A 381 -2.04 -6.12 -19.08
N PRO A 382 -0.87 -6.72 -18.80
CA PRO A 382 0.33 -5.94 -18.49
C PRO A 382 0.68 -5.07 -19.71
N SER A 383 1.01 -3.81 -19.46
CA SER A 383 1.33 -2.84 -20.52
C SER A 383 2.56 -3.28 -21.31
N SER A 384 2.36 -3.64 -22.58
CA SER A 384 3.40 -4.17 -23.44
C SER A 384 4.31 -3.08 -24.00
N SER A 385 5.40 -2.77 -23.30
CA SER A 385 6.52 -2.01 -23.84
C SER A 385 7.39 -2.91 -24.73
N GLU A 386 7.15 -2.89 -26.05
CA GLU A 386 8.01 -3.57 -27.02
C GLU A 386 9.37 -2.87 -27.19
N PRO A 387 10.47 -3.65 -27.25
CA PRO A 387 11.63 -3.32 -28.07
C PRO A 387 11.83 -4.35 -29.19
N VAL A 388 11.82 -3.86 -30.43
CA VAL A 388 11.97 -4.65 -31.68
C VAL A 388 13.39 -4.46 -32.26
N PRO A 389 13.94 -5.38 -33.07
CA PRO A 389 14.36 -6.74 -32.73
C PRO A 389 15.86 -6.98 -33.05
N THR A 390 16.41 -8.17 -32.83
CA THR A 390 17.47 -8.72 -33.72
C THR A 390 17.58 -10.25 -33.64
N SER A 391 17.89 -10.88 -34.78
CA SER A 391 17.82 -12.34 -34.97
C SER A 391 19.15 -12.98 -35.37
N VAL A 392 19.53 -14.11 -34.76
CA VAL A 392 20.38 -15.17 -35.35
C VAL A 392 19.91 -16.54 -34.81
N SER A 393 20.21 -17.64 -35.52
CA SER A 393 19.46 -18.91 -35.45
C SER A 393 20.26 -20.18 -35.10
N SER A 394 19.66 -21.05 -34.24
CA SER A 394 19.72 -22.53 -34.29
C SER A 394 21.05 -23.26 -33.94
N PRO A 395 21.09 -24.61 -33.80
CA PRO A 395 20.18 -25.55 -33.08
C PRO A 395 20.93 -26.65 -32.24
N ILE A 396 20.19 -27.58 -31.58
CA ILE A 396 20.44 -29.08 -31.43
C ILE A 396 20.19 -29.71 -30.01
N ALA A 397 19.49 -30.86 -30.01
CA ALA A 397 19.46 -32.02 -29.10
C ALA A 397 18.72 -32.03 -27.72
N ASP A 398 17.63 -32.80 -27.71
CA ASP A 398 17.07 -33.67 -26.64
C ASP A 398 18.03 -34.84 -26.27
N PRO A 399 17.89 -35.65 -25.16
CA PRO A 399 16.61 -36.31 -24.77
C PRO A 399 16.30 -36.64 -23.28
N PHE A 400 15.00 -36.85 -22.99
CA PHE A 400 14.28 -37.90 -22.19
C PHE A 400 15.04 -38.84 -21.20
N PRO A 401 14.43 -39.34 -20.07
CA PRO A 401 13.09 -39.98 -20.09
C PRO A 401 12.14 -39.98 -18.83
N THR A 402 10.84 -39.79 -19.11
CA THR A 402 9.61 -40.53 -18.66
C THR A 402 9.31 -40.98 -17.19
N SER A 403 8.18 -40.46 -16.67
CA SER A 403 7.04 -41.13 -15.98
C SER A 403 7.18 -42.04 -14.73
N GLU A 404 6.59 -41.60 -13.60
CA GLU A 404 5.31 -42.06 -12.96
C GLU A 404 4.78 -43.52 -13.08
N PRO A 405 3.83 -44.01 -12.22
CA PRO A 405 3.24 -43.41 -10.99
C PRO A 405 2.92 -44.36 -9.77
N SER A 406 2.72 -43.74 -8.58
CA SER A 406 1.68 -44.04 -7.56
C SER A 406 1.57 -45.34 -6.70
N ASN A 407 1.10 -45.12 -5.45
CA ASN A 407 0.17 -45.93 -4.62
C ASN A 407 0.62 -47.04 -3.60
N THR A 408 0.77 -46.59 -2.33
CA THR A 408 0.01 -46.98 -1.10
C THR A 408 0.01 -48.41 -0.48
N ALA A 409 0.08 -48.43 0.87
CA ALA A 409 -0.55 -49.39 1.84
C ALA A 409 0.19 -50.66 2.38
N ALA A 410 0.90 -50.46 3.50
CA ALA A 410 0.71 -51.13 4.82
C ALA A 410 0.82 -52.67 5.09
N THR A 411 1.61 -53.00 6.13
CA THR A 411 1.56 -54.20 7.03
C THR A 411 1.86 -55.60 6.41
N THR A 412 2.41 -56.62 7.10
CA THR A 412 2.54 -56.92 8.55
C THR A 412 3.82 -57.74 8.89
N ALA A 413 4.13 -57.86 10.20
CA ALA A 413 5.24 -58.55 10.90
C ALA A 413 5.72 -59.94 10.42
N ALA A 414 7.00 -60.28 10.69
CA ALA A 414 7.45 -61.27 11.70
C ALA A 414 8.96 -61.68 11.59
N GLY A 415 9.64 -61.92 12.73
CA GLY A 415 10.98 -62.54 12.77
C GLY A 415 11.73 -62.29 14.10
N GLN A 416 12.15 -63.35 14.81
CA GLN A 416 12.81 -63.27 16.14
C GLN A 416 14.24 -63.83 16.15
N THR A 417 15.10 -63.29 17.03
CA THR A 417 16.06 -63.96 17.95
C THR A 417 17.02 -62.90 18.55
N GLY A 418 17.56 -63.00 19.77
CA GLY A 418 17.43 -63.98 20.86
C GLY A 418 17.79 -63.33 22.22
N GLN A 419 17.81 -64.09 23.33
CA GLN A 419 17.78 -63.55 24.70
C GLN A 419 18.61 -64.36 25.73
N THR A 420 19.39 -63.68 26.57
CA THR A 420 20.04 -64.13 27.84
C THR A 420 20.67 -62.91 28.56
N ASP A 421 20.89 -62.83 29.90
CA ASP A 421 20.24 -63.44 31.08
C ASP A 421 20.73 -62.74 32.40
N GLN A 422 19.87 -62.59 33.43
CA GLN A 422 20.14 -62.31 34.89
C GLN A 422 21.02 -61.06 35.32
N THR A 423 21.07 -60.50 36.56
CA THR A 423 20.54 -60.82 37.92
C THR A 423 20.40 -59.58 38.88
N SER A 424 19.47 -59.60 39.86
CA SER A 424 19.41 -58.96 41.23
C SER A 424 19.98 -57.52 41.53
N VAL A 425 19.23 -56.47 41.96
CA VAL A 425 18.45 -56.22 43.24
C VAL A 425 19.33 -56.09 44.52
N PRO A 426 19.11 -55.20 45.55
CA PRO A 426 18.22 -54.00 45.76
C PRO A 426 18.90 -52.70 46.35
N ALA A 427 18.16 -51.57 46.52
CA ALA A 427 17.86 -50.88 47.82
C ALA A 427 17.53 -49.34 47.78
N ALA A 428 16.34 -48.96 48.29
CA ALA A 428 15.94 -47.84 49.19
C ALA A 428 16.57 -46.39 49.11
N THR A 429 15.95 -45.28 49.57
CA THR A 429 14.86 -45.08 50.58
C THR A 429 14.14 -43.71 50.49
N THR A 430 12.88 -43.64 50.97
CA THR A 430 12.15 -42.49 51.60
C THR A 430 11.54 -41.33 50.78
N VAL A 431 10.44 -40.79 51.36
CA VAL A 431 9.52 -39.72 50.92
C VAL A 431 9.03 -38.98 52.18
N THR A 432 8.66 -37.69 52.09
CA THR A 432 7.85 -36.97 53.10
C THR A 432 6.93 -35.93 52.42
N GLU A 433 5.79 -35.59 53.02
CA GLU A 433 4.65 -34.90 52.37
C GLU A 433 4.15 -33.62 53.12
N VAL A 434 3.57 -32.66 52.38
CA VAL A 434 2.30 -31.90 52.70
C VAL A 434 2.33 -30.91 53.91
N PRO A 435 1.40 -29.92 54.13
CA PRO A 435 0.17 -29.49 53.41
C PRO A 435 0.06 -27.98 52.99
N GLU A 436 -1.07 -27.63 52.38
CA GLU A 436 -1.64 -26.27 52.20
C GLU A 436 -2.33 -25.70 53.48
N PRO A 437 -2.74 -24.41 53.48
CA PRO A 437 -3.83 -23.88 54.32
C PRO A 437 -5.02 -23.28 53.52
N THR A 438 -6.22 -23.14 54.13
CA THR A 438 -7.50 -22.86 53.42
C THR A 438 -8.34 -21.66 53.94
N ARG A 439 -8.96 -20.93 53.00
CA ARG A 439 -10.27 -20.18 53.01
C ARG A 439 -10.71 -19.23 54.17
N ASN A 440 -10.98 -17.95 53.78
CA ASN A 440 -12.24 -17.14 53.95
C ASN A 440 -12.84 -16.83 55.36
N PRO A 441 -13.89 -15.97 55.52
CA PRO A 441 -14.66 -15.12 54.57
C PRO A 441 -14.94 -13.63 55.01
N ASP A 442 -15.67 -12.85 54.18
CA ASP A 442 -16.64 -11.73 54.46
C ASP A 442 -16.23 -10.50 55.35
N ALA A 443 -16.73 -9.26 55.19
CA ALA A 443 -17.52 -8.49 54.19
C ALA A 443 -17.34 -6.96 54.54
N THR A 444 -18.06 -5.89 54.10
CA THR A 444 -19.36 -5.61 53.43
C THR A 444 -19.28 -4.34 52.54
N GLU A 445 -20.42 -3.93 51.95
CA GLU A 445 -20.67 -2.61 51.32
C GLU A 445 -20.97 -1.49 52.37
N ASP A 446 -20.86 -0.20 52.01
CA ASP A 446 -22.02 0.71 51.71
C ASP A 446 -21.66 2.23 51.53
N THR A 447 -22.55 2.96 50.85
CA THR A 447 -22.84 4.43 50.78
C THR A 447 -21.77 5.56 50.86
N GLY A 448 -21.90 6.53 49.93
CA GLY A 448 -21.55 7.97 50.12
C GLY A 448 -22.78 8.81 50.58
N PRO A 449 -22.90 10.16 50.37
CA PRO A 449 -22.10 11.02 49.47
C PRO A 449 -21.81 12.48 49.96
N SER A 450 -21.17 13.30 49.07
CA SER A 450 -21.40 14.76 48.94
C SER A 450 -20.81 15.72 50.02
N PRO A 451 -20.88 17.07 49.89
CA PRO A 451 -20.05 17.88 48.97
C PRO A 451 -19.42 19.15 49.62
N THR A 452 -18.61 19.90 48.86
CA THR A 452 -18.51 21.37 48.98
C THR A 452 -17.92 22.04 47.73
N ASP A 453 -18.74 22.83 47.02
CA ASP A 453 -18.28 24.02 46.28
C ASP A 453 -18.40 25.24 47.20
N GLU A 454 -17.45 26.18 47.14
CA GLU A 454 -17.74 27.64 47.12
C GLU A 454 -16.47 28.53 47.15
N ASN A 455 -16.50 29.57 46.29
CA ASN A 455 -15.77 30.86 46.33
C ASN A 455 -14.59 31.11 45.35
N ALA A 456 -14.92 31.95 44.36
CA ALA A 456 -14.08 33.01 43.79
C ALA A 456 -14.88 34.35 43.97
N PRO A 457 -14.48 35.52 43.43
CA PRO A 457 -13.21 35.94 42.81
C PRO A 457 -12.66 37.25 43.45
N ASN A 458 -11.56 37.81 42.91
CA ASN A 458 -11.43 39.28 42.71
C ASN A 458 -10.18 39.76 41.92
N THR A 459 -10.44 40.61 40.91
CA THR A 459 -9.76 41.90 40.55
C THR A 459 -8.25 41.94 40.24
N SER A 460 -7.84 42.16 38.97
CA SER A 460 -7.61 43.46 38.26
C SER A 460 -6.27 44.14 38.58
N GLU A 461 -5.57 44.85 37.69
CA GLU A 461 -5.89 45.35 36.33
C GLU A 461 -5.07 44.58 35.22
N SER A 462 -4.69 45.03 34.01
CA SER A 462 -4.74 46.34 33.31
C SER A 462 -4.70 46.24 31.76
N SER A 463 -4.64 47.40 31.09
CA SER A 463 -4.61 47.67 29.63
C SER A 463 -3.34 48.48 29.27
N PRO A 464 -3.06 48.93 28.01
CA PRO A 464 -3.76 48.81 26.71
C PRO A 464 -2.87 48.15 25.60
N ALA A 465 -3.33 47.68 24.42
CA ALA A 465 -4.41 48.05 23.49
C ALA A 465 -4.08 49.22 22.50
N THR A 466 -3.92 48.90 21.21
CA THR A 466 -4.05 49.85 20.08
C THR A 466 -4.63 49.11 18.86
N SER A 467 -5.46 49.79 18.06
CA SER A 467 -6.18 49.22 16.90
C SER A 467 -5.75 49.85 15.56
N GLY A 468 -6.04 49.17 14.45
CA GLY A 468 -5.69 49.63 13.11
C GLY A 468 -6.45 48.91 12.00
N ALA A 469 -7.75 49.18 11.87
CA ALA A 469 -8.58 48.65 10.77
C ALA A 469 -8.63 49.63 9.59
N SER A 470 -8.58 49.10 8.36
CA SER A 470 -8.90 49.85 7.14
C SER A 470 -9.61 48.94 6.13
N THR A 471 -10.75 49.39 5.62
CA THR A 471 -11.63 48.66 4.70
C THR A 471 -11.31 48.96 3.25
N LEU A 472 -11.42 47.97 2.36
CA LEU A 472 -11.63 48.17 0.91
C LEU A 472 -12.15 46.89 0.22
N LYS A 473 -13.26 47.02 -0.50
CA LYS A 473 -13.86 46.03 -1.42
C LYS A 473 -14.72 46.80 -2.46
N PRO A 474 -15.17 46.21 -3.57
CA PRO A 474 -14.51 46.42 -4.87
C PRO A 474 -15.44 47.09 -5.92
N PRO A 475 -14.95 47.34 -7.14
CA PRO A 475 -15.81 47.63 -8.30
C PRO A 475 -15.90 46.44 -9.27
N PHE A 476 -17.12 45.94 -9.51
CA PHE A 476 -17.45 45.12 -10.68
C PHE A 476 -17.92 46.03 -11.83
N ALA A 477 -17.27 46.00 -12.99
CA ALA A 477 -17.76 46.70 -14.19
C ALA A 477 -17.28 46.08 -15.53
N ARG A 478 -18.16 45.24 -16.10
CA ARG A 478 -18.35 44.93 -17.53
C ARG A 478 -17.32 45.48 -18.56
N ILE A 479 -16.65 44.58 -19.26
CA ILE A 479 -16.46 44.67 -20.72
C ILE A 479 -16.94 43.35 -21.34
N ALA A 480 -17.51 43.38 -22.55
CA ALA A 480 -18.05 42.20 -23.23
C ALA A 480 -17.77 42.23 -24.74
N LEU A 481 -17.79 41.04 -25.33
CA LEU A 481 -17.91 40.73 -26.77
C LEU A 481 -16.75 41.05 -27.73
N LEU A 482 -16.47 40.06 -28.60
CA LEU A 482 -15.82 40.12 -29.93
C LEU A 482 -14.34 40.56 -29.94
N PHE A 483 -13.43 39.82 -30.58
CA PHE A 483 -13.56 39.29 -31.94
C PHE A 483 -13.09 37.83 -32.13
N LYS A 484 -13.90 37.02 -32.84
CA LYS A 484 -13.40 35.91 -33.68
C LYS A 484 -12.96 36.50 -35.03
N LEU A 485 -11.76 36.18 -35.53
CA LEU A 485 -11.41 35.86 -36.94
C LEU A 485 -9.92 36.13 -37.25
N LEU A 486 -9.17 35.04 -37.47
CA LEU A 486 -7.90 34.88 -38.24
C LEU A 486 -7.47 33.43 -37.92
N ARG A 487 -7.63 32.40 -38.76
CA ARG A 487 -7.83 32.27 -40.22
C ARG A 487 -6.54 32.38 -41.07
N SER A 488 -5.66 31.42 -40.85
CA SER A 488 -4.84 30.76 -41.89
C SER A 488 -4.83 29.27 -41.61
#